data_AF-A0A7W1YCE4-F1
#
_entry.id   AF-A0A7W1YCE4-F1
#
_cell.length_a   1.000
_cell.length_b   1.000
_cell.length_c   1.000
_cell.angle_alpha   90.00
_cell.angle_beta   90.00
_cell.angle_gamma   90.00
#
_symmetry.space_group_name_H-M   'P 1'
#
loop_
_entity.id
_entity.type
_entity.pdbx_description
1 polymer ?
#
loop_
_entity_poly.entity_id
_entity_poly.type
_entity_poly.pdbx_seq_one_letter_code
_entity_poly.pdbx_strand_id
1 'polypeptide(L)'
;IRIIRALANGMDPESGVGLEAGSLLQRREIIVALNRALSALAQTQEREESQPKNAGKSWSREEDTEICNELCRGMTLAQIAGLHHRSTGSIVVRLVKLGKISPAKAAHSTK
;
A
#
# COMPACT_ATOMS: atom_id res chain seq x y z
N ILE A 1 -6.53 -6.95 -11.32
CA ILE A 1 -6.86 -8.40 -11.20
C ILE A 1 -8.00 -8.92 -12.11
N ARG A 2 -8.40 -8.21 -13.18
CA ARG A 2 -9.60 -8.54 -14.01
C ARG A 2 -9.52 -9.91 -14.70
N ILE A 3 -8.37 -10.23 -15.30
CA ILE A 3 -8.17 -11.45 -16.09
C ILE A 3 -8.38 -12.70 -15.23
N ILE A 4 -7.66 -12.82 -14.11
CA ILE A 4 -7.80 -13.96 -13.21
C ILE A 4 -9.23 -14.09 -12.68
N ARG A 5 -9.94 -12.96 -12.50
CA ARG A 5 -11.33 -12.96 -12.02
C ARG A 5 -12.28 -13.55 -13.04
N ALA A 6 -12.13 -13.19 -14.32
CA ALA A 6 -12.91 -13.79 -15.40
C ALA A 6 -12.65 -15.29 -15.49
N LEU A 7 -11.39 -15.71 -15.44
CA LEU A 7 -11.02 -17.13 -15.52
C LEU A 7 -11.57 -17.95 -14.33
N ALA A 8 -11.49 -17.43 -13.10
CA ALA A 8 -12.04 -18.10 -11.92
C ALA A 8 -13.57 -18.25 -11.98
N ASN A 9 -14.24 -17.33 -12.67
CA ASN A 9 -15.68 -17.39 -12.95
C ASN A 9 -16.01 -18.24 -14.18
N GLY A 10 -15.02 -18.89 -14.80
CA GLY A 10 -15.21 -19.70 -15.99
C GLY A 10 -15.56 -18.89 -17.23
N MET A 11 -15.07 -17.65 -17.33
CA MET A 11 -15.29 -16.75 -18.48
C MET A 11 -14.00 -16.43 -19.20
N ASP A 12 -14.11 -16.27 -20.51
CA ASP A 12 -13.06 -15.71 -21.35
C ASP A 12 -12.82 -14.22 -21.01
N PRO A 13 -11.58 -13.79 -20.70
CA PRO A 13 -11.29 -12.44 -20.24
C PRO A 13 -11.45 -11.32 -21.28
N GLU A 14 -11.49 -11.67 -22.57
CA GLU A 14 -11.56 -10.73 -23.69
C GLU A 14 -13.00 -10.56 -24.19
N SER A 15 -13.70 -11.69 -24.40
CA SER A 15 -15.06 -11.74 -24.93
C SER A 15 -16.14 -11.74 -23.83
N GLY A 16 -15.81 -12.16 -22.60
CA GLY A 16 -16.77 -12.29 -21.51
C GLY A 16 -17.71 -13.50 -21.63
N VAL A 17 -17.48 -14.38 -22.62
CA VAL A 17 -18.30 -15.59 -22.84
C VAL A 17 -17.86 -16.70 -21.90
N GLY A 18 -18.80 -17.56 -21.50
CA GLY A 18 -18.50 -18.76 -20.70
C GLY A 18 -17.54 -19.70 -21.43
N LEU A 19 -16.60 -20.27 -20.70
CA LEU A 19 -15.66 -21.26 -21.23
C LEU A 19 -16.39 -22.56 -21.59
N GLU A 20 -15.87 -23.23 -22.62
CA GLU A 20 -16.39 -24.52 -23.09
C GLU A 20 -16.39 -25.59 -22.00
N ALA A 21 -17.39 -26.47 -22.05
CA ALA A 21 -17.50 -27.61 -21.15
C ALA A 21 -16.27 -28.53 -21.31
N GLY A 22 -15.62 -28.87 -20.20
CA GLY A 22 -14.40 -29.68 -20.20
C GLY A 22 -13.10 -28.86 -20.32
N SER A 23 -13.19 -27.52 -20.38
CA SER A 23 -12.02 -26.65 -20.23
C SER A 23 -11.23 -27.00 -18.96
N LEU A 24 -9.90 -27.02 -19.06
CA LEU A 24 -9.00 -27.24 -17.92
C LEU A 24 -9.30 -26.24 -16.80
N LEU A 25 -9.66 -25.00 -17.15
CA LEU A 25 -9.97 -23.94 -16.20
C LEU A 25 -11.24 -24.19 -15.38
N GLN A 26 -12.13 -25.07 -15.85
CA GLN A 26 -13.34 -25.47 -15.13
C GLN A 26 -13.12 -26.67 -14.19
N ARG A 27 -11.93 -27.26 -14.15
CA ARG A 27 -11.61 -28.31 -13.17
C ARG A 27 -11.59 -27.72 -11.77
N ARG A 28 -12.17 -28.43 -10.80
CA ARG A 28 -12.33 -27.96 -9.43
C ARG A 28 -11.02 -27.49 -8.80
N GLU A 29 -9.94 -28.24 -9.00
CA GLU A 29 -8.62 -27.93 -8.43
C GLU A 29 -8.07 -26.60 -8.97
N ILE A 30 -8.29 -26.35 -10.26
CA ILE A 30 -7.85 -25.15 -10.94
C ILE A 30 -8.70 -23.95 -10.51
N ILE A 31 -10.02 -24.09 -10.40
CA ILE A 31 -10.90 -23.04 -9.87
C ILE A 31 -10.47 -22.65 -8.44
N VAL A 32 -10.18 -23.63 -7.58
CA VAL A 32 -9.71 -23.36 -6.20
C VAL A 32 -8.36 -22.63 -6.22
N ALA A 33 -7.42 -23.05 -7.07
CA ALA A 33 -6.13 -22.38 -7.21
C ALA A 33 -6.28 -20.93 -7.70
N LEU A 34 -7.14 -20.69 -8.70
CA LEU A 34 -7.42 -19.35 -9.23
C LEU A 34 -8.06 -18.44 -8.17
N ASN A 35 -9.01 -18.96 -7.38
CA ASN A 35 -9.64 -18.19 -6.30
C ASN A 35 -8.65 -17.84 -5.17
N ARG A 36 -7.72 -18.73 -4.84
CA ARG A 36 -6.62 -18.43 -3.91
C ARG A 36 -5.70 -17.35 -4.47
N ALA A 37 -5.33 -17.44 -5.74
CA ALA A 37 -4.54 -16.42 -6.42
C ALA A 37 -5.26 -15.06 -6.42
N LEU A 38 -6.57 -15.03 -6.69
CA LEU A 38 -7.37 -13.81 -6.62
C LEU A 38 -7.35 -13.16 -5.24
N SER A 39 -7.51 -13.97 -4.20
CA SER A 39 -7.51 -13.48 -2.81
C SER A 39 -6.15 -12.89 -2.43
N ALA A 40 -5.05 -13.50 -2.88
CA ALA A 40 -3.71 -12.97 -2.65
C ALA A 40 -3.45 -11.68 -3.45
N LEU A 41 -3.84 -11.66 -4.73
CA LEU A 41 -3.67 -10.48 -5.58
C LEU A 41 -4.53 -9.30 -5.13
N ALA A 42 -5.75 -9.54 -4.63
CA ALA A 42 -6.60 -8.51 -4.05
C ALA A 42 -5.94 -7.87 -2.83
N GLN A 43 -5.38 -8.68 -1.91
CA GLN A 43 -4.63 -8.15 -0.76
C GLN A 43 -3.39 -7.36 -1.17
N THR A 44 -2.68 -7.79 -2.22
CA THR A 44 -1.54 -7.03 -2.75
C THR A 44 -1.99 -5.68 -3.31
N GLN A 45 -3.07 -5.67 -4.10
CA GLN A 45 -3.61 -4.44 -4.67
C GLN A 45 -4.08 -3.47 -3.58
N GLU A 46 -4.80 -3.95 -2.56
CA GLU A 46 -5.19 -3.14 -1.41
C GLU A 46 -3.98 -2.53 -0.68
N ARG A 47 -2.90 -3.31 -0.52
CA ARG A 47 -1.66 -2.81 0.08
C ARG A 47 -1.02 -1.73 -0.79
N GLU A 48 -0.94 -1.93 -2.09
CA GLU A 48 -0.39 -0.94 -3.03
C GLU A 48 -1.22 0.35 -3.04
N GLU A 49 -2.55 0.25 -3.03
CA GLU A 49 -3.46 1.40 -2.98
C GLU A 49 -3.42 2.13 -1.63
N SER A 50 -3.21 1.41 -0.53
CA SER A 50 -3.07 1.99 0.81
C SER A 50 -1.72 2.67 1.06
N GLN A 51 -0.72 2.42 0.21
CA GLN A 51 0.61 2.99 0.40
C GLN A 51 0.60 4.50 0.09
N PRO A 52 1.19 5.32 0.97
CA PRO A 52 1.38 6.73 0.67
C PRO A 52 2.20 6.93 -0.61
N LYS A 53 1.88 7.97 -1.40
CA LYS A 53 2.52 8.26 -2.71
C LYS A 53 4.06 8.33 -2.65
N ASN A 54 4.62 8.70 -1.50
CA ASN A 54 6.06 8.82 -1.28
C ASN A 54 6.62 7.68 -0.40
N ALA A 55 5.92 6.54 -0.28
CA ALA A 55 6.46 5.32 0.31
C ALA A 55 7.72 4.88 -0.46
N GLY A 56 8.77 4.50 0.28
CA GLY A 56 10.04 4.02 -0.30
C GLY A 56 10.91 5.07 -1.02
N LYS A 57 10.38 6.26 -1.37
CA LYS A 57 11.17 7.32 -2.00
C LYS A 57 12.23 7.87 -1.05
N SER A 58 13.40 8.21 -1.59
CA SER A 58 14.46 8.91 -0.86
C SER A 58 13.97 10.24 -0.29
N TRP A 59 14.61 10.71 0.77
CA TRP A 59 14.37 12.03 1.36
C TRP A 59 15.28 13.07 0.71
N SER A 60 14.73 14.20 0.30
CA SER A 60 15.54 15.34 -0.15
C SER A 60 15.87 16.27 1.03
N ARG A 61 16.85 17.16 0.84
CA ARG A 61 17.23 18.15 1.88
C ARG A 61 16.14 19.21 2.07
N GLU A 62 15.41 19.52 0.99
CA GLU A 62 14.28 20.43 0.99
C GLU A 62 13.15 19.84 1.83
N GLU A 63 12.80 18.57 1.57
CA GLU A 63 11.76 17.86 2.32
C GLU A 63 12.12 17.75 3.81
N ASP A 64 13.40 17.51 4.14
CA ASP A 64 13.87 17.53 5.53
C ASP A 64 13.63 18.88 6.21
N THR A 65 13.87 19.98 5.49
CA THR A 65 13.71 21.33 6.01
C THR A 65 12.23 21.63 6.23
N GLU A 66 11.36 21.21 5.31
CA GLU A 66 9.90 21.36 5.38
C GLU A 66 9.32 20.63 6.60
N ILE A 67 9.60 19.33 6.78
CA ILE A 67 9.07 18.57 7.92
C ILE A 67 9.53 19.13 9.27
N CYS A 68 10.74 19.72 9.32
CA CYS A 68 11.25 20.37 10.53
C CYS A 68 10.47 21.66 10.83
N ASN A 69 10.22 22.47 9.80
CA ASN A 69 9.47 23.71 9.93
C ASN A 69 8.02 23.45 10.35
N GLU A 70 7.39 22.43 9.77
CA GLU A 70 6.02 22.04 10.11
C GLU A 70 5.89 21.54 11.55
N LEU A 71 6.86 20.75 12.01
CA LEU A 71 6.94 20.36 13.42
C LEU A 71 7.11 21.57 14.34
N CYS A 72 7.99 22.52 13.98
CA CYS A 72 8.18 23.76 14.74
C CYS A 72 6.92 24.63 14.77
N ARG A 73 6.08 24.58 13.73
CA ARG A 73 4.77 25.25 13.67
C ARG A 73 3.70 24.54 14.49
N GLY A 74 4.03 23.46 15.19
CA GLY A 74 3.12 22.71 16.05
C GLY A 74 2.19 21.77 15.29
N MET A 75 2.47 21.45 14.02
CA MET A 75 1.72 20.42 13.31
C MET A 75 1.95 19.06 13.96
N THR A 76 0.89 18.25 14.00
CA THR A 76 0.99 16.87 14.46
C THR A 76 1.69 15.99 13.43
N LEU A 77 2.31 14.89 13.88
CA LEU A 77 3.01 13.96 12.99
C LEU A 77 2.09 13.34 11.92
N ALA A 78 0.79 13.18 12.23
CA ALA A 78 -0.21 12.73 11.27
C ALA A 78 -0.50 13.77 10.18
N GLN A 79 -0.57 15.06 10.54
CA GLN A 79 -0.73 16.15 9.56
C GLN A 79 0.48 16.26 8.64
N ILE A 80 1.69 16.23 9.20
CA ILE A 80 2.95 16.23 8.43
C ILE A 80 3.00 15.03 7.48
N ALA A 81 2.66 13.83 7.97
CA ALA A 81 2.61 12.62 7.16
C ALA A 81 1.63 12.75 5.97
N GLY A 82 0.45 13.31 6.21
CA GLY A 82 -0.54 13.58 5.17
C GLY A 82 -0.03 14.57 4.12
N LEU A 83 0.58 15.67 4.55
CA LEU A 83 1.10 16.72 3.67
C LEU A 83 2.24 16.22 2.77
N HIS A 84 3.15 15.41 3.32
CA HIS A 84 4.27 14.84 2.59
C HIS A 84 3.93 13.52 1.86
N HIS A 85 2.69 13.05 1.96
CA HIS A 85 2.25 11.75 1.44
C HIS A 85 3.17 10.60 1.86
N ARG A 86 3.54 10.57 3.14
CA ARG A 86 4.36 9.52 3.76
C ARG A 86 3.62 8.91 4.95
N SER A 87 4.09 7.77 5.45
CA SER A 87 3.54 7.20 6.68
C SER A 87 4.04 7.98 7.89
N THR A 88 3.23 8.04 8.96
CA THR A 88 3.63 8.66 10.23
C THR A 88 4.92 8.04 10.78
N GLY A 89 5.08 6.73 10.69
CA GLY A 89 6.31 6.04 11.08
C GLY A 89 7.54 6.52 10.29
N SER A 90 7.40 6.80 8.98
CA SER A 90 8.48 7.34 8.16
C SER A 90 8.88 8.75 8.60
N ILE A 91 7.89 9.62 8.86
CA ILE A 91 8.12 10.97 9.43
C ILE A 91 8.87 10.88 10.76
N VAL A 92 8.39 10.03 11.67
CA VAL A 92 9.00 9.80 13.00
C VAL A 92 10.46 9.41 12.87
N VAL A 93 10.76 8.36 12.09
CA VAL A 93 12.13 7.88 11.88
C VAL A 93 13.00 8.97 11.28
N ARG A 94 12.47 9.76 10.36
CA ARG A 94 13.23 10.85 9.74
C ARG A 94 13.54 11.96 10.74
N LEU A 95 12.57 12.41 11.51
CA LEU A 95 12.76 13.44 12.54
C LEU A 95 13.71 12.99 13.65
N VAL A 96 13.72 11.71 14.02
CA VAL A 96 14.75 11.14 14.92
C VAL A 96 16.14 11.24 14.30
N LYS A 97 16.30 10.85 13.02
CA LYS A 97 17.59 10.95 12.32
C LYS A 97 18.09 12.40 12.19
N LEU A 98 17.17 13.36 12.07
CA LEU A 98 17.48 14.79 12.03
C LEU A 98 17.66 15.41 13.43
N GLY A 99 17.53 14.62 14.51
CA GLY A 99 17.70 15.07 15.89
C GLY A 99 16.58 16.00 16.39
N LYS A 100 15.41 16.02 15.73
CA LYS A 100 14.29 16.91 16.08
C LYS A 100 13.38 16.34 17.17
N ILE A 101 13.33 15.03 17.30
CA ILE A 101 12.58 14.34 18.36
C ILE A 101 13.42 13.22 18.98
N SER A 102 13.18 12.93 20.26
CA SER A 102 13.81 11.79 20.91
C SER A 102 13.11 10.47 20.54
N PRO A 103 13.85 9.35 20.50
CA PRO A 103 13.27 8.03 20.22
C PRO A 103 12.23 7.60 21.28
N ALA A 104 12.36 8.06 22.53
CA ALA A 104 11.38 7.79 23.59
C ALA A 104 10.03 8.53 23.36
N LYS A 105 10.09 9.75 22.82
CA LYS A 105 8.90 10.57 22.51
C LYS A 105 8.19 10.07 21.23
N ALA A 106 8.94 9.51 20.29
CA ALA A 106 8.44 8.88 19.08
C ALA A 106 7.47 7.69 19.32
N ALA A 107 7.74 6.88 20.35
CA ALA A 107 6.94 5.70 20.69
C ALA A 107 5.54 6.02 21.24
N HIS A 108 5.31 7.23 21.75
CA HIS A 108 4.04 7.64 22.35
C HIS A 108 3.07 8.30 21.36
N SER A 109 3.54 8.68 20.17
CA SER A 109 2.74 9.39 19.17
C SER A 109 2.25 8.49 18.01
N THR A 110 2.55 7.19 18.07
CA THR A 110 2.23 6.19 17.04
C THR A 110 1.07 5.26 17.42
N LYS A 111 0.45 5.46 18.60
CA LYS A 111 -0.74 4.74 19.06
C LYS A 111 -2.01 5.57 18.89
#